data_AF-A0A519Z8V9-F1
#
_entry.id   AF-A0A519Z8V9-F1
#
_cell.length_a   1.000
_cell.length_b   1.000
_cell.length_c   1.000
_cell.angle_alpha   90.00
_cell.angle_beta   90.00
_cell.angle_gamma   90.00
#
_symmetry.space_group_name_H-M   'P 1'
#
loop_
_entity.id
_entity.type
_entity.pdbx_description
1 polymer ?
#
loop_
_entity_poly.entity_id
_entity_poly.type
_entity_poly.pdbx_seq_one_letter_code
_entity_poly.pdbx_strand_id
1 'polypeptide(L)'
;MQALRIHAGPAARALIEQRGLQPEDVRVIPGAAGGPKGLVLGPLDRFIFGEWLAGTTHEVHLVGASIGAWRMATACLINPVAGFERLEHDYIHQDYQPEPGRKRPTARQVSERFGQSLLDFYGGRIGEVLGHDRWRLHIVTSRGRHMLGREHGLATPLGYLGAFVTNTLHRRSMGAWLERVVFSAPGAGGVVSALPFATGDYRTRQVVLQEDNFNPALQASCSIPFVLRSVADIPGAPRGAYWDGGITDYH
;
A
#
# COMPACT_ATOMS: atom_id res chain seq x y z
N MET A 1 17.35 24.96 -7.73
CA MET A 1 16.94 23.70 -7.09
C MET A 1 17.53 22.56 -7.91
N GLN A 2 18.30 21.63 -7.32
CA GLN A 2 18.66 20.40 -8.03
C GLN A 2 17.42 19.52 -8.15
N ALA A 3 17.15 19.01 -9.36
CA ALA A 3 15.96 18.23 -9.68
C ALA A 3 15.97 16.81 -9.07
N LEU A 4 17.14 16.31 -8.67
CA LEU A 4 17.31 14.98 -8.07
C LEU A 4 18.22 15.07 -6.85
N ARG A 5 17.80 14.45 -5.74
CA ARG A 5 18.62 14.23 -4.55
C ARG A 5 18.72 12.74 -4.29
N ILE A 6 19.94 12.23 -4.24
CA ILE A 6 20.21 10.83 -3.92
C ILE A 6 20.71 10.77 -2.48
N HIS A 7 20.01 10.00 -1.64
CA HIS A 7 20.39 9.76 -0.27
C HIS A 7 20.89 8.31 -0.15
N ALA A 8 22.15 8.14 0.23
CA ALA A 8 22.77 6.83 0.38
C ALA A 8 23.55 6.78 1.71
N GLY A 9 23.42 5.67 2.43
CA GLY A 9 24.27 5.39 3.59
C GLY A 9 25.73 5.15 3.15
N PRO A 10 26.70 5.17 4.09
CA PRO A 10 28.13 5.08 3.74
C PRO A 10 28.50 3.88 2.88
N ALA A 11 27.95 2.69 3.18
CA ALA A 11 28.21 1.47 2.40
C ALA A 11 27.62 1.52 0.98
N ALA A 12 26.36 1.94 0.85
CA ALA A 12 25.70 2.09 -0.45
C ALA A 12 26.40 3.14 -1.32
N ARG A 13 26.80 4.27 -0.71
CA ARG A 13 27.56 5.32 -1.39
C ARG A 13 28.88 4.79 -1.95
N ALA A 14 29.67 4.09 -1.14
CA ALA A 14 30.94 3.52 -1.57
C ALA A 14 30.78 2.56 -2.75
N LEU A 15 29.75 1.70 -2.74
CA LEU A 15 29.45 0.79 -3.84
C LEU A 15 29.04 1.54 -5.11
N ILE A 16 28.15 2.52 -4.99
CA ILE A 16 27.67 3.31 -6.13
C ILE A 16 28.81 4.13 -6.76
N GLU A 17 29.70 4.71 -5.95
CA GLU A 17 30.89 5.43 -6.42
C GLU A 17 31.86 4.53 -7.18
N GLN A 18 31.94 3.23 -6.86
CA GLN A 18 32.85 2.28 -7.51
C GLN A 18 32.31 1.71 -8.82
N ARG A 19 31.02 1.36 -8.89
CA ARG A 19 30.46 0.61 -10.04
C ARG A 19 29.11 1.12 -10.55
N GLY A 20 28.64 2.27 -10.07
CA GLY A 20 27.29 2.75 -10.30
C GLY A 20 26.24 1.95 -9.52
N LEU A 21 24.98 2.40 -9.56
CA LEU A 21 23.85 1.65 -9.02
C LEU A 21 23.42 0.58 -10.03
N GLN A 22 23.56 -0.68 -9.67
CA GLN A 22 23.14 -1.80 -10.52
C GLN A 22 21.73 -2.27 -10.13
N PRO A 23 20.92 -2.78 -11.08
CA PRO A 23 19.64 -3.42 -10.79
C PRO A 23 19.72 -4.49 -9.68
N GLU A 24 20.82 -5.24 -9.67
CA GLU A 24 21.12 -6.32 -8.73
C GLU A 24 21.45 -5.83 -7.32
N ASP A 25 21.62 -4.53 -7.11
CA ASP A 25 21.82 -3.94 -5.77
C ASP A 25 20.48 -3.68 -5.05
N VAL A 26 19.36 -3.64 -5.79
CA VAL A 26 18.04 -3.33 -5.22
C VAL A 26 17.41 -4.58 -4.63
N ARG A 27 17.04 -4.52 -3.34
CA ARG A 27 16.32 -5.59 -2.63
C ARG A 27 14.92 -5.18 -2.17
N VAL A 28 14.66 -3.89 -2.07
CA VAL A 28 13.41 -3.35 -1.53
C VAL A 28 13.04 -2.08 -2.29
N ILE A 29 11.78 -1.97 -2.69
CA ILE A 29 11.20 -0.76 -3.28
C ILE A 29 10.00 -0.34 -2.41
N PRO A 30 10.15 0.72 -1.61
CA PRO A 30 9.02 1.29 -0.87
C PRO A 30 8.21 2.23 -1.78
N GLY A 31 7.01 1.81 -2.14
CA GLY A 31 5.96 2.62 -2.74
C GLY A 31 5.34 3.54 -1.70
N ALA A 32 5.85 4.78 -1.64
CA ALA A 32 5.32 5.80 -0.75
C ALA A 32 3.86 6.14 -1.09
N ALA A 33 3.08 6.39 -0.03
CA ALA A 33 1.72 6.89 -0.16
C ALA A 33 1.73 8.39 -0.52
N GLY A 34 0.63 8.89 -1.09
CA GLY A 34 0.57 10.28 -1.60
C GLY A 34 -0.63 10.62 -2.48
N GLY A 35 -1.60 9.71 -2.62
CA GLY A 35 -2.77 9.86 -3.49
C GLY A 35 -2.37 10.23 -4.93
N PRO A 36 -2.97 11.27 -5.54
CA PRO A 36 -2.70 11.63 -6.94
C PRO A 36 -1.24 12.04 -7.19
N LYS A 37 -0.47 12.42 -6.15
CA LYS A 37 0.96 12.73 -6.30
C LYS A 37 1.77 11.53 -6.78
N GLY A 38 1.30 10.30 -6.50
CA GLY A 38 1.95 9.08 -6.96
C GLY A 38 1.96 8.94 -8.49
N LEU A 39 1.02 9.55 -9.20
CA LEU A 39 0.91 9.44 -10.66
C LEU A 39 2.09 10.08 -11.40
N VAL A 40 2.75 11.07 -10.79
CA VAL A 40 3.96 11.69 -11.38
C VAL A 40 5.10 10.68 -11.54
N LEU A 41 5.06 9.57 -10.77
CA LEU A 41 6.05 8.51 -10.82
C LEU A 41 5.73 7.43 -11.87
N GLY A 42 4.60 7.53 -12.57
CA GLY A 42 4.18 6.56 -13.57
C GLY A 42 5.23 6.23 -14.65
N PRO A 43 5.84 7.24 -15.32
CA PRO A 43 6.94 7.01 -16.24
C PRO A 43 8.16 6.33 -15.59
N LEU A 44 8.45 6.68 -14.33
CA LEU A 44 9.55 6.07 -13.58
C LEU A 44 9.25 4.60 -13.25
N ASP A 45 8.01 4.26 -12.88
CA ASP A 45 7.62 2.88 -12.62
C ASP A 45 7.70 2.02 -13.88
N ARG A 46 7.24 2.56 -15.02
CA ARG A 46 7.35 1.88 -16.32
C ARG A 46 8.80 1.59 -16.67
N PHE A 47 9.70 2.55 -16.48
CA PHE A 47 11.14 2.33 -16.66
C PHE A 47 11.71 1.30 -15.68
N ILE A 48 11.42 1.45 -14.37
CA ILE A 48 11.98 0.57 -13.32
C ILE A 48 11.55 -0.88 -13.52
N PHE A 49 10.26 -1.14 -13.72
CA PHE A 49 9.72 -2.50 -13.77
C PHE A 49 9.66 -3.09 -15.18
N GLY A 50 9.57 -2.25 -16.21
CA GLY A 50 9.52 -2.67 -17.61
C GLY A 50 10.88 -2.80 -18.29
N GLU A 51 11.90 -2.08 -17.80
CA GLU A 51 13.22 -2.05 -18.44
C GLU A 51 14.35 -2.34 -17.45
N TRP A 52 14.54 -1.48 -16.44
CA TRP A 52 15.75 -1.48 -15.62
C TRP A 52 15.89 -2.72 -14.74
N LEU A 53 14.82 -3.15 -14.07
CA LEU A 53 14.80 -4.40 -13.30
C LEU A 53 14.26 -5.58 -14.11
N ALA A 54 13.81 -5.38 -15.36
CA ALA A 54 13.16 -6.43 -16.13
C ALA A 54 14.09 -7.65 -16.31
N GLY A 55 15.39 -7.42 -16.49
CA GLY A 55 16.40 -8.47 -16.70
C GLY A 55 16.93 -9.17 -15.44
N THR A 56 16.53 -8.77 -14.24
CA THR A 56 17.05 -9.40 -13.01
C THR A 56 16.30 -10.69 -12.65
N THR A 57 16.81 -11.49 -11.73
CA THR A 57 16.11 -12.73 -11.30
C THR A 57 16.02 -12.87 -9.79
N HIS A 58 16.69 -11.98 -9.04
CA HIS A 58 16.69 -12.01 -7.59
C HIS A 58 15.37 -11.50 -7.01
N GLU A 59 15.05 -11.96 -5.80
CA GLU A 59 13.89 -11.51 -5.06
C GLU A 59 14.01 -10.01 -4.69
N VAL A 60 12.92 -9.27 -4.89
CA VAL A 60 12.81 -7.87 -4.48
C VAL A 60 11.45 -7.66 -3.79
N HIS A 61 11.51 -7.05 -2.62
CA HIS A 61 10.33 -6.73 -1.84
C HIS A 61 9.71 -5.40 -2.27
N LEU A 62 8.43 -5.43 -2.63
CA LEU A 62 7.66 -4.26 -3.03
C LEU A 62 6.72 -3.90 -1.88
N VAL A 63 7.09 -2.90 -1.08
CA VAL A 63 6.31 -2.49 0.09
C VAL A 63 5.49 -1.28 -0.28
N GLY A 64 4.18 -1.29 -0.04
CA GLY A 64 3.34 -0.16 -0.41
C GLY A 64 2.22 0.13 0.57
N ALA A 65 1.89 1.41 0.67
CA ALA A 65 0.68 1.90 1.33
C ALA A 65 -0.10 2.81 0.36
N SER A 66 -1.42 2.83 0.45
CA SER A 66 -2.28 3.69 -0.37
C SER A 66 -2.00 3.49 -1.87
N ILE A 67 -1.93 4.58 -2.65
CA ILE A 67 -1.53 4.53 -4.07
C ILE A 67 -0.20 3.81 -4.30
N GLY A 68 0.72 3.82 -3.33
CA GLY A 68 1.97 3.08 -3.38
C GLY A 68 1.74 1.57 -3.37
N ALA A 69 0.78 1.07 -2.60
CA ALA A 69 0.38 -0.34 -2.62
C ALA A 69 -0.20 -0.72 -3.99
N TRP A 70 -1.03 0.14 -4.58
CA TRP A 70 -1.59 -0.11 -5.91
C TRP A 70 -0.49 -0.16 -6.98
N ARG A 71 0.44 0.81 -6.97
CA ARG A 71 1.60 0.81 -7.88
C ARG A 71 2.45 -0.45 -7.73
N MET A 72 2.79 -0.84 -6.50
CA MET A 72 3.59 -2.04 -6.23
C MET A 72 2.85 -3.32 -6.63
N ALA A 73 1.53 -3.40 -6.44
CA ALA A 73 0.74 -4.54 -6.91
C ALA A 73 0.67 -4.61 -8.45
N THR A 74 0.57 -3.46 -9.12
CA THR A 74 0.62 -3.36 -10.58
C THR A 74 1.98 -3.77 -11.15
N ALA A 75 3.08 -3.48 -10.45
CA ALA A 75 4.41 -3.95 -10.81
C ALA A 75 4.53 -5.47 -10.88
N CYS A 76 3.69 -6.19 -10.11
CA CYS A 76 3.66 -7.65 -10.09
C CYS A 76 2.82 -8.28 -11.21
N LEU A 77 2.23 -7.50 -12.10
CA LEU A 77 1.50 -8.04 -13.24
C LEU A 77 2.47 -8.51 -14.33
N ILE A 78 2.07 -9.48 -15.15
CA ILE A 78 2.88 -10.03 -16.25
C ILE A 78 3.33 -8.94 -17.24
N ASN A 79 2.43 -7.99 -17.53
CA ASN A 79 2.74 -6.80 -18.32
C ASN A 79 2.60 -5.55 -17.43
N PRO A 80 3.65 -5.19 -16.65
CA PRO A 80 3.58 -4.11 -15.70
C PRO A 80 3.46 -2.75 -16.40
N VAL A 81 4.08 -2.57 -17.58
CA VAL A 81 4.01 -1.30 -18.33
C VAL A 81 2.58 -0.96 -18.72
N ALA A 82 1.87 -1.89 -19.38
CA ALA A 82 0.46 -1.69 -19.71
C ALA A 82 -0.42 -1.57 -18.45
N GLY A 83 -0.07 -2.28 -17.38
CA GLY A 83 -0.71 -2.14 -16.07
C GLY A 83 -0.60 -0.72 -15.51
N PHE A 84 0.59 -0.12 -15.56
CA PHE A 84 0.80 1.26 -15.10
C PHE A 84 0.09 2.28 -15.97
N GLU A 85 0.10 2.13 -17.30
CA GLU A 85 -0.65 3.00 -18.21
C GLU A 85 -2.15 2.95 -17.92
N ARG A 86 -2.70 1.75 -17.71
CA ARG A 86 -4.10 1.58 -17.30
C ARG A 86 -4.36 2.20 -15.93
N LEU A 87 -3.48 2.01 -14.96
CA LEU A 87 -3.64 2.60 -13.63
C LEU A 87 -3.68 4.13 -13.72
N GLU A 88 -2.75 4.74 -14.45
CA GLU A 88 -2.71 6.19 -14.68
C GLU A 88 -4.01 6.66 -15.35
N HIS A 89 -4.43 5.98 -16.42
CA HIS A 89 -5.66 6.28 -17.14
C HIS A 89 -6.90 6.19 -16.24
N ASP A 90 -7.12 5.03 -15.60
CA ASP A 90 -8.31 4.75 -14.82
C ASP A 90 -8.37 5.65 -13.58
N TYR A 91 -7.23 5.97 -12.96
CA TYR A 91 -7.17 6.88 -11.82
C TYR A 91 -7.54 8.33 -12.22
N ILE A 92 -7.04 8.83 -13.36
CA ILE A 92 -7.34 10.19 -13.84
C ILE A 92 -8.81 10.33 -14.24
N HIS A 93 -9.40 9.27 -14.79
CA HIS A 93 -10.79 9.26 -15.26
C HIS A 93 -11.81 8.85 -14.18
N GLN A 94 -11.39 8.73 -12.92
CA GLN A 94 -12.34 8.48 -11.84
C GLN A 94 -13.30 9.65 -11.68
N ASP A 95 -14.59 9.38 -11.87
CA ASP A 95 -15.66 10.34 -11.65
C ASP A 95 -16.67 9.79 -10.64
N TYR A 96 -16.79 10.51 -9.52
CA TYR A 96 -17.72 10.19 -8.45
C TYR A 96 -18.83 11.24 -8.46
N GLN A 97 -19.91 10.95 -9.17
CA GLN A 97 -21.09 11.81 -9.22
C GLN A 97 -21.85 11.77 -7.89
N PRO A 98 -22.10 12.91 -7.22
CA PRO A 98 -22.91 12.93 -6.00
C PRO A 98 -24.33 12.40 -6.24
N GLU A 99 -24.89 11.71 -5.24
CA GLU A 99 -26.33 11.36 -5.25
C GLU A 99 -27.21 12.64 -5.33
N PRO A 100 -28.41 12.58 -5.95
CA PRO A 100 -29.31 13.73 -6.05
C PRO A 100 -29.53 14.42 -4.70
N GLY A 101 -29.38 15.74 -4.66
CA GLY A 101 -29.52 16.55 -3.44
C GLY A 101 -28.27 16.60 -2.55
N ARG A 102 -27.15 15.97 -2.94
CA ARG A 102 -25.86 16.07 -2.24
C ARG A 102 -24.86 16.91 -3.04
N LYS A 103 -24.00 17.64 -2.32
CA LYS A 103 -22.88 18.42 -2.91
C LYS A 103 -21.62 17.59 -3.15
N ARG A 104 -21.52 16.41 -2.52
CA ARG A 104 -20.34 15.53 -2.57
C ARG A 104 -20.79 14.07 -2.52
N PRO A 105 -20.01 13.13 -3.10
CA PRO A 105 -20.23 11.71 -2.94
C PRO A 105 -20.17 11.29 -1.47
N THR A 106 -20.91 10.24 -1.11
CA THR A 106 -20.83 9.68 0.24
C THR A 106 -19.63 8.74 0.36
N ALA A 107 -19.03 8.61 1.55
CA ALA A 107 -17.92 7.68 1.76
C ALA A 107 -18.28 6.23 1.38
N ARG A 108 -19.55 5.84 1.55
CA ARG A 108 -20.10 4.57 1.08
C ARG A 108 -19.95 4.43 -0.43
N GLN A 109 -20.45 5.42 -1.17
CA GLN A 109 -20.43 5.43 -2.63
C GLN A 109 -19.00 5.40 -3.17
N VAL A 110 -18.10 6.20 -2.59
CA VAL A 110 -16.69 6.22 -2.99
C VAL A 110 -16.05 4.85 -2.72
N SER A 111 -16.30 4.23 -1.56
CA SER A 111 -15.78 2.90 -1.22
C SER A 111 -16.29 1.80 -2.12
N GLU A 112 -17.59 1.77 -2.42
CA GLU A 112 -18.19 0.76 -3.31
C GLU A 112 -17.62 0.89 -4.73
N ARG A 113 -17.54 2.12 -5.27
CA ARG A 113 -16.96 2.37 -6.60
C ARG A 113 -15.48 2.02 -6.66
N PHE A 114 -14.72 2.36 -5.63
CA PHE A 114 -13.31 2.00 -5.57
C PHE A 114 -13.11 0.48 -5.48
N GLY A 115 -13.89 -0.22 -4.64
CA GLY A 115 -13.87 -1.67 -4.56
C GLY A 115 -14.18 -2.33 -5.91
N GLN A 116 -15.18 -1.81 -6.64
CA GLN A 116 -15.48 -2.28 -8.00
C GLN A 116 -14.30 -2.03 -8.96
N SER A 117 -13.66 -0.86 -8.90
CA SER A 117 -12.51 -0.57 -9.76
C SER A 117 -11.34 -1.54 -9.53
N LEU A 118 -11.13 -1.99 -8.30
CA LEU A 118 -10.11 -3.01 -7.99
C LEU A 118 -10.48 -4.37 -8.58
N LEU A 119 -11.77 -4.75 -8.52
CA LEU A 119 -12.27 -5.97 -9.17
C LEU A 119 -12.11 -5.89 -10.69
N ASP A 120 -12.43 -4.75 -11.30
CA ASP A 120 -12.30 -4.55 -12.75
C ASP A 120 -10.83 -4.54 -13.19
N PHE A 121 -9.92 -4.06 -12.32
CA PHE A 121 -8.50 -3.96 -12.60
C PHE A 121 -7.77 -5.29 -12.44
N TYR A 122 -8.01 -6.01 -11.33
CA TYR A 122 -7.29 -7.22 -10.95
C TYR A 122 -8.08 -8.53 -11.17
N GLY A 123 -9.36 -8.47 -11.51
CA GLY A 123 -10.20 -9.64 -11.75
C GLY A 123 -9.55 -10.61 -12.75
N GLY A 124 -9.40 -11.87 -12.33
CA GLY A 124 -8.73 -12.90 -13.13
C GLY A 124 -7.20 -12.82 -13.18
N ARG A 125 -6.58 -11.83 -12.51
CA ARG A 125 -5.13 -11.57 -12.57
C ARG A 125 -4.44 -11.53 -11.21
N ILE A 126 -5.19 -11.70 -10.11
CA ILE A 126 -4.61 -11.74 -8.74
C ILE A 126 -3.52 -12.83 -8.63
N GLY A 127 -3.72 -13.97 -9.32
CA GLY A 127 -2.72 -15.04 -9.38
C GLY A 127 -1.36 -14.61 -9.94
N GLU A 128 -1.32 -13.62 -10.85
CA GLU A 128 -0.05 -13.04 -11.35
C GLU A 128 0.74 -12.39 -10.21
N VAL A 129 0.05 -11.69 -9.31
CA VAL A 129 0.66 -11.01 -8.17
C VAL A 129 1.12 -12.01 -7.11
N LEU A 130 0.23 -12.94 -6.74
CA LEU A 130 0.49 -13.90 -5.65
C LEU A 130 1.52 -14.96 -6.04
N GLY A 131 1.55 -15.35 -7.31
CA GLY A 131 2.46 -16.35 -7.85
C GLY A 131 3.72 -15.77 -8.49
N HIS A 132 4.00 -14.47 -8.31
CA HIS A 132 5.13 -13.85 -8.98
C HIS A 132 6.46 -14.46 -8.52
N ASP A 133 7.37 -14.82 -9.43
CA ASP A 133 8.60 -15.54 -9.07
C ASP A 133 9.56 -14.71 -8.20
N ARG A 134 9.75 -13.42 -8.53
CA ARG A 134 10.72 -12.54 -7.85
C ARG A 134 10.14 -11.36 -7.05
N TRP A 135 8.95 -10.85 -7.37
CA TRP A 135 8.38 -9.71 -6.65
C TRP A 135 7.62 -10.20 -5.42
N ARG A 136 7.97 -9.66 -4.24
CA ARG A 136 7.23 -9.93 -2.99
C ARG A 136 6.46 -8.70 -2.59
N LEU A 137 5.17 -8.70 -2.87
CA LEU A 137 4.28 -7.60 -2.51
C LEU A 137 4.01 -7.60 -1.01
N HIS A 138 4.11 -6.43 -0.38
CA HIS A 138 3.71 -6.17 1.01
C HIS A 138 2.78 -4.97 1.06
N ILE A 139 1.48 -5.23 1.25
CA ILE A 139 0.45 -4.20 1.39
C ILE A 139 0.33 -3.81 2.86
N VAL A 140 0.63 -2.55 3.18
CA VAL A 140 0.53 -2.01 4.53
C VAL A 140 -0.87 -1.45 4.76
N THR A 141 -1.48 -1.81 5.89
CA THR A 141 -2.78 -1.30 6.33
C THR A 141 -2.72 -0.94 7.82
N SER A 142 -3.66 -0.10 8.26
CA SER A 142 -3.80 0.31 9.66
C SER A 142 -5.08 -0.27 10.24
N ARG A 143 -4.98 -1.21 11.19
CA ARG A 143 -6.13 -1.78 11.90
C ARG A 143 -6.45 -0.97 13.14
N GLY A 144 -7.70 -0.57 13.30
CA GLY A 144 -8.23 0.04 14.52
C GLY A 144 -8.31 -0.91 15.70
N ARG A 145 -7.97 -0.41 16.89
CA ARG A 145 -8.10 -1.12 18.18
C ARG A 145 -9.07 -0.39 19.09
N HIS A 146 -9.65 -1.12 20.04
CA HIS A 146 -10.59 -0.58 21.04
C HIS A 146 -11.73 0.21 20.36
N MET A 147 -11.84 1.51 20.63
CA MET A 147 -12.87 2.37 20.06
C MET A 147 -12.79 2.50 18.53
N LEU A 148 -11.61 2.29 17.94
CA LEU A 148 -11.41 2.27 16.48
C LEU A 148 -11.62 0.88 15.88
N GLY A 149 -11.90 -0.15 16.69
CA GLY A 149 -12.11 -1.52 16.22
C GLY A 149 -13.35 -1.70 15.34
N ARG A 150 -14.25 -0.72 15.31
CA ARG A 150 -15.40 -0.64 14.41
C ARG A 150 -15.57 0.79 13.93
N GLU A 151 -15.97 0.95 12.68
CA GLU A 151 -16.32 2.28 12.16
C GLU A 151 -17.66 2.74 12.74
N HIS A 152 -17.68 3.92 13.35
CA HIS A 152 -18.87 4.56 13.89
C HIS A 152 -18.85 6.06 13.60
N GLY A 153 -20.01 6.64 13.26
CA GLY A 153 -20.10 8.04 12.84
C GLY A 153 -19.60 9.08 13.87
N LEU A 154 -19.52 8.70 15.15
CA LEU A 154 -19.02 9.55 16.24
C LEU A 154 -17.72 9.01 16.87
N ALA A 155 -17.62 7.69 17.09
CA ALA A 155 -16.45 7.10 17.75
C ALA A 155 -15.21 7.08 16.85
N THR A 156 -15.38 6.97 15.52
CA THR A 156 -14.26 7.06 14.57
C THR A 156 -13.58 8.43 14.60
N PRO A 157 -14.30 9.57 14.44
CA PRO A 157 -13.68 10.89 14.60
C PRO A 157 -13.01 11.11 15.96
N LEU A 158 -13.65 10.71 17.05
CA LEU A 158 -13.09 10.84 18.40
C LEU A 158 -11.85 9.96 18.61
N GLY A 159 -11.86 8.74 18.08
CA GLY A 159 -10.72 7.83 18.14
C GLY A 159 -9.53 8.33 17.31
N TYR A 160 -9.77 8.90 16.12
CA TYR A 160 -8.71 9.53 15.34
C TYR A 160 -8.18 10.81 15.98
N LEU A 161 -9.05 11.62 16.61
CA LEU A 161 -8.62 12.77 17.40
C LEU A 161 -7.74 12.33 18.58
N GLY A 162 -8.14 11.28 19.31
CA GLY A 162 -7.34 10.68 20.38
C GLY A 162 -6.01 10.11 19.89
N ALA A 163 -5.99 9.43 18.75
CA ALA A 163 -4.77 8.93 18.11
C ALA A 163 -3.82 10.08 17.73
N PHE A 164 -4.35 11.18 17.17
CA PHE A 164 -3.57 12.36 16.83
C PHE A 164 -2.96 13.04 18.08
N VAL A 165 -3.76 13.26 19.13
CA VAL A 165 -3.31 13.85 20.40
C VAL A 165 -2.30 12.96 21.13
N THR A 166 -2.42 11.64 21.03
CA THR A 166 -1.44 10.72 21.64
C THR A 166 -0.15 10.62 20.81
N ASN A 167 -0.22 10.75 19.48
CA ASN A 167 0.94 10.81 18.60
C ASN A 167 1.81 12.06 18.86
N THR A 168 1.20 13.20 19.22
CA THR A 168 1.96 14.41 19.60
C THR A 168 2.69 14.27 20.94
N LEU A 169 2.28 13.34 21.80
CA LEU A 169 2.86 13.12 23.13
C LEU A 169 3.89 11.97 23.17
N HIS A 170 3.61 10.82 22.52
CA HIS A 170 4.55 9.70 22.43
C HIS A 170 4.18 8.74 21.28
N ARG A 171 5.05 8.59 20.26
CA ARG A 171 4.80 7.72 19.07
C ARG A 171 4.42 6.28 19.42
N ARG A 172 5.04 5.71 20.47
CA ARG A 172 4.75 4.36 20.98
C ARG A 172 3.32 4.20 21.53
N SER A 173 2.67 5.28 21.94
CA SER A 173 1.30 5.26 22.48
C SER A 173 0.23 5.09 21.39
N MET A 174 0.56 5.42 20.13
CA MET A 174 -0.37 5.24 19.02
C MET A 174 -0.64 3.73 18.77
N GLY A 175 0.31 2.84 19.11
CA GLY A 175 0.14 1.38 19.06
C GLY A 175 -0.94 0.82 20.00
N ALA A 176 -1.44 1.62 20.95
CA ALA A 176 -2.64 1.29 21.70
C ALA A 176 -3.91 1.38 20.84
N TRP A 177 -3.95 2.29 19.87
CA TRP A 177 -5.14 2.64 19.07
C TRP A 177 -5.14 2.03 17.68
N LEU A 178 -3.97 1.87 17.09
CA LEU A 178 -3.81 1.25 15.77
C LEU A 178 -2.80 0.10 15.85
N GLU A 179 -2.89 -0.81 14.90
CA GLU A 179 -1.95 -1.89 14.68
C GLU A 179 -1.60 -1.92 13.18
N ARG A 180 -0.30 -1.97 12.87
CA ARG A 180 0.17 -2.14 11.49
C ARG A 180 -0.12 -3.59 11.09
N VAL A 181 -0.88 -3.78 10.02
CA VAL A 181 -1.11 -5.12 9.45
C VAL A 181 -0.58 -5.12 8.02
N VAL A 182 0.41 -5.97 7.77
CA VAL A 182 1.10 -6.07 6.50
C VAL A 182 0.70 -7.37 5.82
N PHE A 183 -0.05 -7.28 4.74
CA PHE A 183 -0.44 -8.42 3.92
C PHE A 183 0.66 -8.70 2.91
N SER A 184 1.28 -9.88 2.99
CA SER A 184 2.48 -10.21 2.23
C SER A 184 2.21 -11.38 1.29
N ALA A 185 2.53 -11.20 0.00
CA ALA A 185 2.49 -12.28 -0.97
C ALA A 185 3.42 -13.43 -0.52
N PRO A 186 2.99 -14.69 -0.68
CA PRO A 186 3.84 -15.83 -0.37
C PRO A 186 5.04 -15.88 -1.31
N GLY A 187 6.17 -16.38 -0.81
CA GLY A 187 7.30 -16.75 -1.64
C GLY A 187 7.18 -18.17 -2.19
N ALA A 188 8.25 -18.63 -2.84
CA ALA A 188 8.35 -20.00 -3.31
C ALA A 188 8.09 -20.99 -2.16
N GLY A 189 7.20 -21.96 -2.38
CA GLY A 189 6.78 -22.93 -1.36
C GLY A 189 5.69 -22.43 -0.40
N GLY A 190 5.05 -21.28 -0.65
CA GLY A 190 3.92 -20.80 0.13
C GLY A 190 4.28 -20.12 1.46
N VAL A 191 5.58 -19.95 1.74
CA VAL A 191 6.09 -19.34 2.97
C VAL A 191 6.20 -17.83 2.77
N VAL A 192 5.76 -17.06 3.76
CA VAL A 192 5.89 -15.60 3.74
C VAL A 192 7.29 -15.18 4.20
N SER A 193 7.99 -14.41 3.38
CA SER A 193 9.29 -13.83 3.72
C SER A 193 9.18 -12.86 4.91
N ALA A 194 10.26 -12.75 5.69
CA ALA A 194 10.35 -11.74 6.76
C ALA A 194 10.16 -10.32 6.18
N LEU A 195 9.58 -9.42 6.99
CA LEU A 195 9.38 -8.04 6.58
C LEU A 195 10.74 -7.34 6.35
N PRO A 196 10.92 -6.60 5.24
CA PRO A 196 12.21 -6.00 4.89
C PRO A 196 12.47 -4.68 5.64
N PHE A 197 11.81 -4.45 6.77
CA PHE A 197 11.91 -3.25 7.58
C PHE A 197 11.69 -3.56 9.07
N ALA A 198 12.20 -2.69 9.94
CA ALA A 198 12.08 -2.86 11.37
C ALA A 198 10.62 -2.65 11.84
N THR A 199 10.18 -3.47 12.79
CA THR A 199 8.82 -3.44 13.35
C THR A 199 8.76 -3.09 14.83
N GLY A 200 9.88 -2.60 15.41
CA GLY A 200 9.98 -2.30 16.84
C GLY A 200 9.34 -0.96 17.24
N ASP A 201 8.96 -0.14 16.26
CA ASP A 201 8.32 1.17 16.42
C ASP A 201 6.82 1.07 16.71
N TYR A 202 6.19 0.01 16.20
CA TYR A 202 4.75 -0.17 16.20
C TYR A 202 4.35 -1.64 16.33
N ARG A 203 3.21 -1.89 16.98
CA ARG A 203 2.64 -3.23 16.95
C ARG A 203 2.34 -3.62 15.52
N THR A 204 3.05 -4.63 15.02
CA THR A 204 3.01 -5.06 13.62
C THR A 204 2.59 -6.52 13.56
N ARG A 205 1.69 -6.83 12.65
CA ARG A 205 1.34 -8.20 12.27
C ARG A 205 1.57 -8.40 10.79
N GLN A 206 2.07 -9.56 10.43
CA GLN A 206 2.16 -9.99 9.06
C GLN A 206 1.07 -11.03 8.79
N VAL A 207 0.35 -10.88 7.69
CA VAL A 207 -0.72 -11.78 7.24
C VAL A 207 -0.37 -12.25 5.84
N VAL A 208 -0.64 -13.52 5.54
CA VAL A 208 -0.45 -14.07 4.19
C VAL A 208 -1.49 -13.47 3.24
N LEU A 209 -1.03 -12.89 2.14
CA LEU A 209 -1.88 -12.42 1.06
C LEU A 209 -2.39 -13.63 0.26
N GLN A 210 -3.69 -13.67 0.05
CA GLN A 210 -4.43 -14.72 -0.64
C GLN A 210 -5.47 -14.07 -1.55
N GLU A 211 -6.06 -14.85 -2.45
CA GLU A 211 -6.99 -14.31 -3.45
C GLU A 211 -8.21 -13.64 -2.80
N ASP A 212 -8.72 -14.20 -1.71
CA ASP A 212 -9.90 -13.71 -0.97
C ASP A 212 -9.64 -12.44 -0.15
N ASN A 213 -8.37 -12.15 0.17
CA ASN A 213 -7.99 -10.97 0.97
C ASN A 213 -7.21 -9.92 0.18
N PHE A 214 -6.82 -10.19 -1.08
CA PHE A 214 -6.06 -9.27 -1.92
C PHE A 214 -6.76 -7.93 -2.12
N ASN A 215 -7.97 -7.96 -2.71
CA ASN A 215 -8.72 -6.73 -2.97
C ASN A 215 -9.15 -6.02 -1.67
N PRO A 216 -9.65 -6.72 -0.63
CA PRO A 216 -9.92 -6.09 0.67
C PRO A 216 -8.68 -5.41 1.30
N ALA A 217 -7.50 -6.04 1.24
CA ALA A 217 -6.26 -5.46 1.76
C ALA A 217 -5.84 -4.22 0.97
N LEU A 218 -5.89 -4.29 -0.36
CA LEU A 218 -5.56 -3.16 -1.22
C LEU A 218 -6.54 -2.00 -1.04
N GLN A 219 -7.84 -2.31 -0.94
CA GLN A 219 -8.88 -1.34 -0.66
C GLN A 219 -8.66 -0.66 0.69
N ALA A 220 -8.39 -1.43 1.74
CA ALA A 220 -8.10 -0.92 3.07
C ALA A 220 -6.87 -0.01 3.05
N SER A 221 -5.81 -0.40 2.36
CA SER A 221 -4.57 0.38 2.24
C SER A 221 -4.78 1.76 1.64
N CYS A 222 -5.82 1.96 0.82
CA CYS A 222 -6.20 3.25 0.24
C CYS A 222 -7.38 3.94 0.95
N SER A 223 -7.93 3.35 2.01
CA SER A 223 -9.12 3.86 2.70
C SER A 223 -8.77 4.99 3.67
N ILE A 224 -8.74 6.21 3.14
CA ILE A 224 -8.51 7.43 3.94
C ILE A 224 -9.74 7.70 4.82
N PRO A 225 -9.57 7.90 6.15
CA PRO A 225 -10.67 8.21 7.06
C PRO A 225 -11.54 9.36 6.56
N PHE A 226 -12.86 9.23 6.73
CA PHE A 226 -13.89 10.20 6.34
C PHE A 226 -14.11 10.39 4.83
N VAL A 227 -13.16 9.99 3.99
CA VAL A 227 -13.29 10.01 2.52
C VAL A 227 -13.81 8.68 2.01
N LEU A 228 -13.27 7.59 2.55
CA LEU A 228 -13.65 6.21 2.30
C LEU A 228 -14.10 5.59 3.63
N ARG A 229 -14.94 4.56 3.57
CA ARG A 229 -15.20 3.65 4.68
C ARG A 229 -14.03 2.73 4.92
N SER A 230 -13.89 2.28 6.16
CA SER A 230 -13.00 1.17 6.49
C SER A 230 -13.43 -0.12 5.82
N VAL A 231 -12.47 -1.02 5.65
CA VAL A 231 -12.75 -2.42 5.30
C VAL A 231 -12.81 -3.21 6.60
N ALA A 232 -13.91 -3.92 6.84
CA ALA A 232 -14.10 -4.70 8.06
C ALA A 232 -13.67 -6.16 7.86
N ASP A 233 -13.08 -6.74 8.90
CA ASP A 233 -12.88 -8.20 9.04
C ASP A 233 -12.26 -8.88 7.81
N ILE A 234 -11.14 -8.32 7.31
CA ILE A 234 -10.41 -8.84 6.14
C ILE A 234 -10.04 -10.33 6.35
N PRO A 235 -10.29 -11.24 5.39
CA PRO A 235 -10.00 -12.66 5.55
C PRO A 235 -8.54 -12.96 5.92
N GLY A 236 -8.35 -13.91 6.84
CA GLY A 236 -7.04 -14.28 7.38
C GLY A 236 -6.43 -13.26 8.35
N ALA A 237 -7.01 -12.08 8.53
CA ALA A 237 -6.50 -11.04 9.40
C ALA A 237 -7.31 -10.90 10.71
N PRO A 238 -6.76 -10.28 11.76
CA PRO A 238 -7.49 -10.06 13.01
C PRO A 238 -8.74 -9.18 12.85
N ARG A 239 -9.90 -9.64 13.31
CA ARG A 239 -11.17 -8.90 13.23
C ARG A 239 -11.09 -7.41 13.58
N GLY A 240 -11.73 -6.54 12.82
CA GLY A 240 -11.76 -5.10 13.08
C GLY A 240 -11.89 -4.25 11.82
N ALA A 241 -11.82 -2.93 12.00
CA ALA A 241 -11.83 -1.95 10.92
C ALA A 241 -10.41 -1.64 10.44
N TYR A 242 -10.21 -1.67 9.13
CA TYR A 242 -8.93 -1.42 8.46
C TYR A 242 -8.99 -0.16 7.61
N TRP A 243 -7.90 0.60 7.66
CA TRP A 243 -7.73 1.91 7.04
C TRP A 243 -6.37 2.02 6.35
N ASP A 244 -6.16 3.18 5.71
CA ASP A 244 -4.95 3.48 4.94
C ASP A 244 -3.66 3.20 5.75
N GLY A 245 -2.72 2.48 5.13
CA GLY A 245 -1.46 2.09 5.77
C GLY A 245 -0.54 3.28 6.05
N GLY A 246 -0.70 4.38 5.32
CA GLY A 246 0.05 5.60 5.56
C GLY A 246 -0.24 6.20 6.94
N ILE A 247 -1.39 5.93 7.56
CA ILE A 247 -1.69 6.44 8.91
C ILE A 247 -0.63 6.02 9.94
N THR A 248 -0.07 4.82 9.82
CA THR A 248 1.03 4.36 10.70
C THR A 248 2.42 4.72 10.18
N ASP A 249 2.56 5.04 8.89
CA ASP A 249 3.85 5.03 8.17
C ASP A 249 4.17 6.33 7.38
N TYR A 250 3.40 7.41 7.53
CA TYR A 250 3.63 8.74 6.90
C TYR A 250 4.73 9.60 7.59
N HIS A 251 5.54 9.05 8.50
CA HIS A 251 6.37 9.85 9.43
C HIS A 251 7.80 9.36 9.60
#